data_AF-A0A9E3N291-F1
#
_entry.id   AF-A0A9E3N291-F1
#
_cell.length_a   1.000
_cell.length_b   1.000
_cell.length_c   1.000
_cell.angle_alpha   90.00
_cell.angle_beta   90.00
_cell.angle_gamma   90.00
#
_symmetry.space_group_name_H-M   'P 1'
#
loop_
_entity.id
_entity.type
_entity.pdbx_description
1 polymer ?
#
loop_
_entity_poly.entity_id
_entity_poly.type
_entity_poly.pdbx_seq_one_letter_code
_entity_poly.pdbx_strand_id
1 'polypeptide(L)' 'ERVTLKPGERRTVHIPLKASPLAYWNVERKAFEVERVPVKLMVGASSADIKLERTLPVLGADKRTR' A
#
# COMPACT_ATOMS: atom_id res chain seq x y z
N GLU A 1 3.82 -10.10 6.29
CA GLU A 1 4.53 -10.65 7.45
C GLU A 1 3.54 -11.28 8.42
N ARG A 2 3.99 -12.23 9.24
CA ARG A 2 3.20 -12.83 10.33
C ARG A 2 3.86 -12.50 11.66
N VAL A 3 3.10 -12.00 12.63
CA VAL A 3 3.60 -11.64 13.96
C VAL A 3 2.91 -12.52 15.01
N THR A 4 3.71 -13.21 15.83
CA THR A 4 3.23 -14.00 16.95
C THR A 4 3.16 -13.12 18.21
N LEU A 5 2.06 -13.21 18.96
CA LEU A 5 1.84 -12.48 20.21
C LEU A 5 1.52 -13.47 21.34
N LYS A 6 2.03 -13.22 22.54
CA LYS A 6 1.58 -13.89 23.76
C LYS A 6 0.21 -13.36 24.20
N PRO A 7 -0.53 -14.09 25.06
CA PRO A 7 -1.76 -13.56 25.65
C PRO A 7 -1.56 -12.18 26.29
N GLY A 8 -2.38 -11.21 25.92
CA GLY A 8 -2.31 -9.82 26.41
C GLY A 8 -1.21 -8.95 25.81
N GLU A 9 -0.32 -9.49 24.99
CA GLU A 9 0.76 -8.73 24.36
C GLU A 9 0.22 -7.83 23.24
N ARG A 10 0.78 -6.61 23.14
CA ARG A 10 0.54 -5.68 22.03
C ARG A 10 1.86 -5.35 21.35
N ARG A 11 1.87 -5.30 20.02
CA ARG A 11 3.01 -4.86 19.23
C ARG A 11 2.56 -3.92 18.12
N THR A 12 3.38 -2.89 17.88
CA THR A 12 3.28 -2.06 16.69
C THR A 12 4.11 -2.69 15.58
N VAL A 13 3.51 -2.85 14.40
CA VAL A 13 4.19 -3.38 13.21
C VAL A 13 4.40 -2.25 12.21
N HIS A 14 5.53 -2.29 11.50
CA HIS A 14 5.86 -1.32 10.46
C HIS A 14 5.88 -2.04 9.12
N ILE A 15 5.00 -1.63 8.21
CA ILE A 15 4.91 -2.21 6.87
C ILE A 15 5.45 -1.16 5.88
N PRO A 16 6.63 -1.34 5.31
CA PRO A 16 7.16 -0.41 4.32
C PRO A 16 6.30 -0.48 3.04
N LEU A 17 5.77 0.67 2.62
CA LEU A 17 4.96 0.78 1.41
C LEU A 17 5.70 1.63 0.37
N LYS A 18 6.18 0.98 -0.70
CA LYS A 18 6.67 1.67 -1.89
C LYS A 18 5.48 2.06 -2.78
N ALA A 19 5.64 3.05 -3.65
CA ALA A 19 4.62 3.42 -4.62
C ALA A 19 4.60 2.46 -5.84
N SER A 20 5.71 1.82 -6.18
CA SER A 20 5.82 0.93 -7.35
C SER A 20 4.82 -0.24 -7.40
N PRO A 21 4.41 -0.87 -6.28
CA PRO A 21 3.38 -1.92 -6.30
C PRO A 21 1.97 -1.40 -6.57
N LEU A 22 1.74 -0.07 -6.55
CA LEU A 22 0.48 0.54 -6.95
C LEU A 22 0.37 0.71 -8.48
N ALA A 23 1.40 0.29 -9.23
CA ALA A 23 1.37 0.37 -10.67
C ALA A 23 0.30 -0.54 -11.27
N TYR A 24 -0.40 -0.03 -12.29
CA TYR A 24 -1.32 -0.82 -13.11
C TYR A 24 -0.78 -0.93 -14.54
N TRP A 25 -1.29 -1.89 -15.30
CA TRP A 25 -0.94 -2.03 -16.71
C TRP A 25 -1.70 -1.00 -17.55
N ASN A 26 -0.99 0.00 -18.09
CA ASN A 26 -1.53 0.96 -19.04
C ASN A 26 -1.53 0.32 -20.44
N VAL A 27 -2.72 0.03 -20.98
CA VAL A 27 -2.89 -0.64 -22.29
C VAL A 27 -2.44 0.22 -23.47
N GLU A 28 -2.59 1.54 -23.39
CA GLU A 28 -2.20 2.46 -24.47
C GLU A 28 -0.68 2.55 -24.57
N ARG A 29 -0.01 2.61 -23.41
CA ARG A 29 1.45 2.74 -23.30
C ARG A 29 2.17 1.41 -23.28
N LYS A 30 1.44 0.30 -23.17
CA LYS A 30 1.94 -1.09 -23.05
C LYS A 30 3.02 -1.22 -21.98
N ALA A 31 2.78 -0.60 -20.82
CA ALA A 31 3.73 -0.53 -19.72
C ALA A 31 3.02 -0.42 -18.36
N PHE A 32 3.74 -0.76 -17.29
CA PHE A 32 3.29 -0.52 -15.92
C PHE A 32 3.51 0.93 -15.50
N GLU A 33 2.48 1.55 -14.92
CA GLU A 33 2.51 2.96 -14.53
C GLU A 33 1.85 3.17 -13.17
N VAL A 34 2.49 4.00 -12.33
CA VAL A 34 1.90 4.47 -11.08
C VAL A 34 1.19 5.79 -11.35
N GLU A 35 -0.12 5.80 -11.15
CA GLU A 35 -0.94 6.98 -11.34
C GLU A 35 -0.78 7.99 -10.20
N ARG A 36 -0.91 9.28 -10.52
CA ARG A 36 -0.96 10.37 -9.54
C ARG A 36 -2.39 10.58 -9.05
N VAL A 37 -2.83 9.73 -8.12
CA VAL A 37 -4.20 9.75 -7.58
C VAL A 37 -4.19 9.43 -6.07
N PRO A 38 -5.14 9.92 -5.27
CA PRO A 38 -5.31 9.44 -3.91
C PRO A 38 -5.70 7.96 -3.87
N VAL A 39 -5.08 7.20 -2.97
CA VAL A 39 -5.41 5.80 -2.72
C VAL A 39 -5.86 5.60 -1.28
N LYS A 40 -6.84 4.71 -1.08
CA LYS A 40 -7.33 4.33 0.24
C LYS A 40 -6.55 3.11 0.73
N LEU A 41 -5.74 3.29 1.77
CA LEU A 41 -5.10 2.21 2.49
C LEU A 41 -6.07 1.63 3.51
N MET A 42 -6.15 0.31 3.59
CA MET A 42 -7.04 -0.42 4.49
C MET A 42 -6.26 -1.50 5.23
N VAL A 43 -6.47 -1.61 6.54
CA VAL A 43 -5.84 -2.63 7.40
C VAL A 43 -6.93 -3.32 8.22
N GLY A 44 -6.92 -4.65 8.20
CA GLY A 44 -7.99 -5.47 8.77
C GLY A 44 -7.53 -6.90 9.02
N ALA A 45 -8.36 -7.67 9.72
CA ALA A 45 -8.13 -9.11 9.91
C ALA A 45 -8.42 -9.91 8.63
N SER A 46 -9.25 -9.35 7.74
CA SER A 46 -9.53 -9.87 6.41
C SER A 46 -9.95 -8.73 5.46
N SER A 47 -10.13 -9.01 4.17
CA SER A 47 -10.70 -8.05 3.22
C SER A 47 -12.14 -7.63 3.56
N ALA A 48 -12.86 -8.44 4.35
CA ALA A 48 -14.22 -8.15 4.80
C ALA A 48 -14.29 -7.52 6.20
N ASP A 49 -13.20 -7.56 6.99
CA ASP A 49 -13.11 -7.02 8.36
C ASP A 49 -11.99 -5.99 8.46
N ILE A 50 -12.29 -4.75 8.02
CA ILE A 50 -11.37 -3.61 8.02
C ILE A 50 -11.56 -2.79 9.29
N LYS A 51 -10.45 -2.45 9.97
CA LYS A 51 -10.46 -1.72 11.25
C LYS A 51 -9.77 -0.37 11.18
N LEU A 52 -8.87 -0.18 10.24
CA LEU A 52 -8.17 1.08 10.01
C LEU A 52 -8.19 1.42 8.53
N GLU A 53 -8.46 2.69 8.24
CA GLU A 53 -8.46 3.21 6.88
C GLU A 53 -7.78 4.58 6.85
N ARG A 54 -7.06 4.85 5.75
CA ARG A 54 -6.48 6.18 5.52
C ARG A 54 -6.32 6.43 4.02
N THR A 55 -6.78 7.58 3.56
CA THR A 55 -6.53 8.03 2.18
C THR A 55 -5.25 8.83 2.11
N LEU A 56 -4.34 8.49 1.20
CA LEU A 56 -3.07 9.16 0.98
C LEU A 56 -2.91 9.55 -0.49
N PRO A 57 -2.31 10.71 -0.80
CA PRO A 57 -1.98 11.06 -2.18
C PRO A 57 -0.82 10.19 -2.69
N VAL A 58 -0.95 9.64 -3.89
CA VAL A 58 0.17 9.06 -4.64
C VAL A 58 0.64 10.10 -5.65
N LEU A 59 1.94 10.41 -5.63
CA LEU A 59 2.50 11.49 -6.46
C LEU A 59 2.97 11.01 -7.84
N GLY A 60 2.69 9.74 -8.20
CA GLY A 60 3.27 9.04 -9.34
C GLY A 60 4.67 8.49 -9.02
N ALA A 61 5.22 7.64 -9.90
CA ALA A 61 6.59 7.15 -9.74
C ALA A 61 7.59 8.31 -9.90
N ASP A 62 8.47 8.49 -8.92
CA ASP A 62 9.57 9.45 -9.04
C ASP A 62 10.54 8.96 -10.13
N LYS A 63 10.70 9.74 -11.18
CA LYS A 63 11.67 9.45 -12.26
C LYS A 63 13.10 9.86 -11.89
N ARG A 64 13.36 10.29 -10.65
CA ARG A 64 14.72 10.62 -10.17
C ARG A 64 15.52 9.38 -9.81
N THR A 65 15.95 8.64 -10.83
CA THR A 65 17.20 7.88 -10.79
C THR A 65 17.69 7.72 -12.23
N ARG A 66 18.70 8.51 -12.59
CA ARG A 66 19.77 8.09 -13.49
C ARG A 66 21.02 7.93 -12.63
#